data_AF-A0A0J9E6W7-F1
#
_entry.id   AF-A0A0J9E6W7-F1
#
_cell.length_a   1.000
_cell.length_b   1.000
_cell.length_c   1.000
_cell.angle_alpha   90.00
_cell.angle_beta   90.00
_cell.angle_gamma   90.00
#
_symmetry.space_group_name_H-M   'P 1'
#
loop_
_entity.id
_entity.type
_entity.pdbx_description
1 polymer ?
#
loop_
_entity_poly.entity_id
_entity_poly.type
_entity_poly.pdbx_seq_one_letter_code
_entity_poly.pdbx_strand_id
1 'polypeptide(L)'
;MIVHSCDINAARLMALRENGKTRLPMKDEEKRDAAWVLVRIDLKEYSKKIIVTVTGVSDGTVGNMRRTRRRLLESNPDAALPESWAEAMAALKGREDREYTEEEREQMIAMKVAKLDEQIGKLLGDMASRQVEAACEVVAKRLGRQGLRHLVEHFAGDILDEMTDPYGLHELNDVSSDDEEDALQPEAELH
;
A
#
# COMPACT_ATOMS: atom_id res chain seq x y z
N MET A 1 13.28 -52.21 -15.29
CA MET A 1 12.31 -51.49 -14.44
C MET A 1 13.04 -51.11 -13.17
N ILE A 2 13.45 -49.84 -13.04
CA ILE A 2 14.17 -49.37 -11.84
C ILE A 2 13.10 -48.94 -10.83
N VAL A 3 12.90 -49.75 -9.79
CA VAL A 3 11.99 -49.42 -8.69
C VAL A 3 12.77 -48.59 -7.68
N HIS A 4 12.56 -47.28 -7.67
CA HIS A 4 13.13 -46.39 -6.66
C HIS A 4 12.21 -46.37 -5.43
N SER A 5 12.65 -46.95 -4.31
CA SER A 5 12.04 -46.70 -3.00
C SER A 5 12.47 -45.31 -2.53
N CYS A 6 11.76 -44.26 -2.96
CA CYS A 6 12.03 -42.90 -2.54
C CYS A 6 10.81 -42.31 -1.85
N ASP A 7 11.07 -41.45 -0.87
CA ASP A 7 10.06 -40.63 -0.19
C ASP A 7 9.24 -39.82 -1.21
N ILE A 8 7.96 -39.56 -0.93
CA ILE A 8 7.03 -38.92 -1.89
C ILE A 8 7.52 -37.55 -2.36
N ASN A 9 8.25 -36.84 -1.50
CA ASN A 9 8.86 -35.56 -1.82
C ASN A 9 10.04 -35.71 -2.79
N ALA A 10 10.87 -36.73 -2.60
CA ALA A 10 11.94 -37.06 -3.54
C ALA A 10 11.37 -37.48 -4.91
N ALA A 11 10.28 -38.25 -4.93
CA ALA A 11 9.60 -38.66 -6.16
C ALA A 11 9.08 -37.44 -6.96
N ARG A 12 8.45 -36.47 -6.29
CA ARG A 12 7.96 -35.23 -6.90
C ARG A 12 9.10 -34.39 -7.51
N LEU A 13 10.19 -34.21 -6.76
CA LEU A 13 11.35 -33.45 -7.25
C LEU A 13 12.00 -34.12 -8.46
N MET A 14 12.11 -35.45 -8.44
CA MET A 14 12.71 -36.21 -9.53
C MET A 14 11.85 -36.13 -10.80
N ALA A 15 10.53 -36.28 -10.68
CA ALA A 15 9.59 -36.14 -11.79
C ALA A 15 9.65 -34.74 -12.43
N LEU A 16 9.66 -33.67 -11.61
CA LEU A 16 9.75 -32.30 -12.11
C LEU A 16 11.08 -32.02 -12.82
N ARG A 17 12.18 -32.51 -12.24
CA ARG A 17 13.52 -32.36 -12.82
C ARG A 17 13.66 -33.04 -14.18
N GLU A 18 13.12 -34.25 -14.32
CA GLU A 18 13.18 -35.01 -15.58
C GLU A 18 12.28 -34.40 -16.66
N ASN A 19 11.06 -33.95 -16.28
CA ASN A 19 10.15 -33.25 -17.19
C ASN A 19 10.76 -31.95 -17.72
N GLY A 20 11.54 -31.23 -16.90
CA GLY A 20 12.20 -30.00 -17.32
C GLY A 20 13.33 -30.21 -18.35
N LYS A 21 13.90 -31.42 -18.47
CA LYS A 21 15.12 -31.68 -19.26
C LYS A 21 14.92 -32.43 -20.57
N THR A 22 13.92 -33.30 -20.69
CA THR A 22 14.05 -34.40 -21.67
C THR A 22 12.86 -34.63 -22.62
N ARG A 23 11.70 -33.96 -22.49
CA ARG A 23 10.61 -34.13 -23.49
C ARG A 23 9.62 -32.97 -23.51
N LEU A 24 9.71 -32.15 -24.56
CA LEU A 24 8.95 -30.91 -24.79
C LEU A 24 9.18 -29.88 -23.66
N PRO A 25 9.83 -28.74 -23.90
CA PRO A 25 10.05 -27.76 -22.83
C PRO A 25 8.71 -27.33 -22.26
N MET A 26 8.51 -27.51 -20.95
CA MET A 26 7.33 -27.01 -20.24
C MET A 26 7.12 -25.54 -20.63
N LYS A 27 5.88 -25.19 -20.96
CA LYS A 27 5.49 -23.80 -21.16
C LYS A 27 5.74 -23.03 -19.87
N ASP A 28 6.01 -21.74 -19.98
CA ASP A 28 6.32 -20.93 -18.81
C ASP A 28 5.16 -20.86 -17.81
N GLU A 29 3.92 -21.07 -18.26
CA GLU A 29 2.74 -21.23 -17.41
C GLU A 29 2.83 -22.50 -16.56
N GLU A 30 3.10 -23.65 -17.20
CA GLU A 30 3.24 -24.95 -16.53
C GLU A 30 4.38 -24.93 -15.50
N LYS A 31 5.48 -24.22 -15.79
CA LYS A 31 6.58 -24.02 -14.84
C LYS A 31 6.13 -23.22 -13.60
N ARG A 32 5.33 -22.17 -13.80
CA ARG A 32 4.80 -21.35 -12.70
C ARG A 32 3.80 -22.12 -11.86
N ASP A 33 2.94 -22.91 -12.48
CA ASP A 33 1.99 -23.75 -11.76
C ASP A 33 2.69 -24.85 -10.97
N ALA A 34 3.71 -25.51 -11.56
CA ALA A 34 4.55 -26.45 -10.83
C ALA A 34 5.27 -25.79 -9.64
N ALA A 35 5.79 -24.58 -9.80
CA ALA A 35 6.36 -23.81 -8.70
C ALA A 35 5.33 -23.46 -7.62
N TRP A 36 4.11 -23.09 -8.02
CA TRP A 36 3.03 -22.78 -7.10
C TRP A 36 2.61 -24.00 -6.28
N VAL A 37 2.50 -25.18 -6.90
CA VAL A 37 2.22 -26.44 -6.20
C VAL A 37 3.27 -26.71 -5.12
N LEU A 38 4.56 -26.50 -5.41
CA LEU A 38 5.62 -26.64 -4.40
C LEU A 38 5.56 -25.58 -3.31
N VAL A 39 5.11 -24.36 -3.62
CA VAL A 39 4.94 -23.26 -2.64
C VAL A 39 3.72 -23.49 -1.74
N ARG A 40 2.67 -24.16 -2.24
CA ARG A 40 1.47 -24.52 -1.45
C ARG A 40 1.83 -25.48 -0.33
N ILE A 41 2.66 -26.47 -0.64
CA ILE A 41 3.27 -27.40 0.33
C ILE A 41 4.14 -26.59 1.29
N ASP A 42 4.15 -26.96 2.59
CA ASP A 42 4.74 -26.17 3.67
C ASP A 42 6.13 -25.60 3.28
N LEU A 43 6.34 -24.32 3.62
CA LEU A 43 7.57 -23.58 3.31
C LEU A 43 8.82 -24.21 3.95
N LYS A 44 8.63 -25.05 4.98
CA LYS A 44 9.68 -25.84 5.63
C LYS A 44 10.13 -27.05 4.80
N GLU A 45 9.27 -27.59 3.94
CA GLU A 45 9.59 -28.78 3.13
C GLU A 45 10.47 -28.44 1.93
N TYR A 46 10.21 -27.31 1.27
CA TYR A 46 10.97 -26.91 0.08
C TYR A 46 11.63 -25.55 0.28
N SER A 47 12.96 -25.52 0.22
CA SER A 47 13.69 -24.25 0.18
C SER A 47 13.41 -23.51 -1.13
N LYS A 48 13.50 -22.17 -1.09
CA LYS A 48 13.31 -21.31 -2.27
C LYS A 48 14.25 -21.71 -3.41
N LYS A 49 15.52 -22.00 -3.07
CA LYS A 49 16.56 -22.43 -4.01
C LYS A 49 16.22 -23.75 -4.68
N ILE A 50 15.65 -24.72 -3.94
CA ILE A 50 15.21 -26.00 -4.51
C ILE A 50 14.12 -25.74 -5.54
N ILE A 51 13.07 -24.99 -5.19
CA ILE A 51 11.94 -24.69 -6.09
C ILE A 51 12.43 -24.06 -7.40
N VAL A 52 13.28 -23.04 -7.33
CA VAL A 52 13.90 -22.40 -8.50
C VAL A 52 14.64 -23.42 -9.37
N THR A 53 15.41 -24.31 -8.75
CA THR A 53 16.23 -25.30 -9.45
C THR A 53 15.39 -26.36 -10.17
N VAL A 54 14.34 -26.88 -9.54
CA VAL A 54 13.48 -27.93 -10.16
C VAL A 54 12.50 -27.39 -11.18
N THR A 55 12.02 -26.15 -11.03
CA THR A 55 10.98 -25.58 -11.89
C THR A 55 11.50 -24.64 -12.96
N GLY A 56 12.72 -24.10 -12.80
CA GLY A 56 13.30 -23.12 -13.71
C GLY A 56 12.70 -21.72 -13.60
N VAL A 57 11.84 -21.46 -12.61
CA VAL A 57 11.21 -20.16 -12.35
C VAL A 57 12.18 -19.26 -11.57
N SER A 58 12.13 -17.93 -11.83
CA SER A 58 13.02 -16.97 -11.16
C SER A 58 12.83 -16.93 -9.64
N ASP A 59 13.90 -16.62 -8.91
CA ASP A 59 13.87 -16.45 -7.46
C ASP A 59 12.90 -15.34 -7.02
N GLY A 60 12.80 -14.25 -7.79
CA GLY A 60 11.85 -13.17 -7.57
C GLY A 60 10.39 -13.64 -7.65
N THR A 61 10.08 -14.48 -8.64
CA THR A 61 8.74 -15.06 -8.83
C THR A 61 8.37 -15.98 -7.67
N VAL A 62 9.26 -16.88 -7.24
CA VAL A 62 9.02 -17.74 -6.06
C VAL A 62 8.85 -16.90 -4.79
N GLY A 63 9.60 -15.80 -4.66
CA GLY A 63 9.43 -14.84 -3.56
C GLY A 63 8.07 -14.16 -3.58
N ASN A 64 7.55 -13.82 -4.76
CA ASN A 64 6.21 -13.28 -4.92
C ASN A 64 5.14 -14.32 -4.54
N MET A 65 5.27 -15.55 -5.03
CA MET A 65 4.35 -16.65 -4.70
C MET A 65 4.26 -16.88 -3.19
N ARG A 66 5.38 -16.90 -2.47
CA ARG A 66 5.38 -17.04 -1.00
C ARG A 66 4.66 -15.89 -0.29
N ARG A 67 4.80 -14.66 -0.79
CA ARG A 67 4.06 -13.50 -0.27
C ARG A 67 2.57 -13.62 -0.55
N THR A 68 2.18 -14.04 -1.75
CA THR A 68 0.78 -14.29 -2.11
C THR A 68 0.15 -15.36 -1.23
N ARG A 69 0.83 -16.50 -1.02
CA ARG A 69 0.37 -17.55 -0.10
C ARG A 69 0.13 -17.01 1.32
N ARG A 70 1.06 -16.21 1.84
CA ARG A 70 0.91 -15.59 3.16
C ARG A 70 -0.34 -14.71 3.23
N ARG A 71 -0.51 -13.79 2.27
CA ARG A 71 -1.68 -12.91 2.21
C ARG A 71 -3.00 -13.69 2.13
N LEU A 72 -3.03 -14.78 1.35
CA LEU A 72 -4.22 -15.61 1.23
C LEU A 72 -4.60 -16.27 2.56
N LEU A 73 -3.61 -16.79 3.30
CA LEU A 73 -3.81 -17.43 4.61
C LEU A 73 -4.07 -16.44 5.74
N GLU A 74 -3.45 -15.26 5.73
CA GLU A 74 -3.70 -14.21 6.75
C GLU A 74 -5.17 -13.77 6.75
N SER A 75 -5.78 -13.67 5.56
CA SER A 75 -7.17 -13.26 5.43
C SER A 75 -8.19 -14.37 5.67
N ASN A 76 -7.82 -15.63 5.43
CA ASN A 76 -8.67 -16.78 5.71
C ASN A 76 -7.80 -18.01 6.00
N PRO A 77 -7.45 -18.24 7.29
CA PRO A 77 -6.54 -19.31 7.69
C PRO A 77 -7.01 -20.71 7.30
N ASP A 78 -8.33 -20.91 7.21
CA ASP A 78 -8.95 -22.21 6.95
C ASP A 78 -9.29 -22.43 5.46
N ALA A 79 -9.11 -21.41 4.61
CA ALA A 79 -9.38 -21.54 3.18
C ALA A 79 -8.32 -22.39 2.47
N ALA A 80 -8.79 -23.28 1.59
CA ALA A 80 -7.91 -24.00 0.67
C ALA A 80 -7.17 -23.01 -0.24
N LEU A 81 -5.85 -23.19 -0.36
CA LEU A 81 -5.05 -22.39 -1.29
C LEU A 81 -5.43 -22.74 -2.75
N PRO A 82 -5.57 -21.74 -3.64
CA PRO A 82 -5.90 -21.94 -5.05
C PRO A 82 -4.98 -22.94 -5.75
N GLU A 83 -5.49 -23.66 -6.76
CA GLU A 83 -4.74 -24.78 -7.33
C GLU A 83 -3.66 -24.33 -8.31
N SER A 84 -3.97 -23.29 -9.09
CA SER A 84 -3.07 -22.69 -10.08
C SER A 84 -2.54 -21.33 -9.62
N TRP A 85 -1.42 -20.90 -10.21
CA TRP A 85 -0.87 -19.58 -9.96
C TRP A 85 -1.79 -18.47 -10.47
N ALA A 86 -2.48 -18.72 -11.59
CA ALA A 86 -3.45 -17.79 -12.17
C ALA A 86 -4.62 -17.52 -11.22
N GLU A 87 -5.19 -18.57 -10.60
CA GLU A 87 -6.24 -18.42 -9.59
C GLU A 87 -5.73 -17.70 -8.34
N ALA A 88 -4.50 -17.98 -7.90
CA ALA A 88 -3.91 -17.28 -6.74
C ALA A 88 -3.79 -15.77 -6.98
N MET A 89 -3.41 -15.38 -8.20
CA MET A 89 -3.37 -13.98 -8.62
C MET A 89 -4.77 -13.38 -8.78
N ALA A 90 -5.72 -14.11 -9.34
CA ALA A 90 -7.11 -13.67 -9.47
C ALA A 90 -7.79 -13.50 -8.11
N ALA A 91 -7.56 -14.41 -7.16
CA ALA A 91 -8.04 -14.32 -5.79
C ALA A 91 -7.41 -13.14 -5.04
N LEU A 92 -6.15 -12.82 -5.31
CA LEU A 92 -5.50 -11.63 -4.76
C LEU A 92 -6.07 -10.35 -5.38
N LYS A 93 -6.25 -10.32 -6.70
CA LYS A 93 -6.78 -9.16 -7.43
C LYS A 93 -8.25 -8.88 -7.12
N GLY A 94 -9.10 -9.92 -7.12
CA GLY A 94 -10.50 -9.81 -6.71
C GLY A 94 -10.68 -9.41 -5.25
N ARG A 95 -9.61 -9.49 -4.44
CA ARG A 95 -9.56 -8.91 -3.09
C ARG A 95 -8.96 -7.51 -3.04
N GLU A 96 -8.10 -7.12 -3.99
CA GLU A 96 -7.72 -5.71 -4.17
C GLU A 96 -8.93 -4.88 -4.66
N ASP A 97 -9.85 -5.51 -5.39
CA ASP A 97 -11.16 -4.97 -5.76
C ASP A 97 -12.22 -5.09 -4.64
N ARG A 98 -11.86 -5.55 -3.42
CA ARG A 98 -12.77 -5.40 -2.27
C ARG A 98 -12.90 -3.90 -2.00
N GLU A 99 -14.13 -3.41 -1.83
CA GLU A 99 -14.32 -2.06 -1.31
C GLU A 99 -13.72 -2.03 0.11
N TYR A 100 -12.57 -1.37 0.23
CA TYR A 100 -12.03 -1.01 1.53
C TYR A 100 -13.03 -0.09 2.21
N THR A 101 -13.29 -0.30 3.49
CA THR A 101 -13.98 0.72 4.27
C THR A 101 -13.13 1.99 4.26
N GLU A 102 -13.75 3.16 4.46
CA GLU A 102 -13.00 4.42 4.47
C GLU A 102 -11.87 4.37 5.52
N GLU A 103 -12.14 3.78 6.69
CA GLU A 103 -11.14 3.57 7.74
C GLU A 103 -9.95 2.70 7.29
N GLU A 104 -10.19 1.60 6.56
CA GLU A 104 -9.12 0.74 6.05
C GLU A 104 -8.31 1.45 4.95
N ARG A 105 -8.98 2.27 4.13
CA ARG A 105 -8.35 3.07 3.08
C ARG A 105 -7.45 4.16 3.68
N GLU A 106 -7.93 4.88 4.69
CA GLU A 106 -7.18 5.87 5.44
C GLU A 106 -5.95 5.25 6.11
N GLN A 107 -6.11 4.11 6.80
CA GLN A 107 -4.98 3.40 7.42
C GLN A 107 -3.93 2.96 6.40
N MET A 108 -4.35 2.47 5.23
CA MET A 108 -3.42 2.12 4.14
C MET A 108 -2.69 3.35 3.59
N ILE A 109 -3.37 4.49 3.44
CA ILE A 109 -2.75 5.74 3.00
C ILE A 109 -1.74 6.19 4.06
N ALA A 110 -2.11 6.20 5.34
CA ALA A 110 -1.22 6.58 6.44
C ALA A 110 0.05 5.70 6.50
N MET A 111 -0.10 4.38 6.36
CA MET A 111 1.04 3.47 6.31
C MET A 111 1.96 3.74 5.12
N LYS A 112 1.39 4.05 3.94
CA LYS A 112 2.16 4.39 2.74
C LYS A 112 2.89 5.73 2.90
N VAL A 113 2.23 6.72 3.50
CA VAL A 113 2.83 8.03 3.83
C VAL A 113 4.01 7.84 4.78
N ALA A 114 3.82 7.14 5.91
CA ALA A 114 4.88 6.93 6.90
C ALA A 114 6.11 6.22 6.29
N LYS A 115 5.88 5.21 5.45
CA LYS A 115 6.96 4.50 4.77
C LYS A 115 7.71 5.36 3.76
N LEU A 116 7.00 6.24 3.04
CA LEU A 116 7.64 7.18 2.12
C LEU A 116 8.43 8.23 2.89
N ASP A 117 7.87 8.76 3.97
CA ASP A 117 8.54 9.73 4.83
C ASP A 117 9.83 9.16 5.45
N GLU A 118 9.83 7.91 5.91
CA GLU A 118 11.03 7.24 6.39
C GLU A 118 12.14 7.19 5.32
N GLN A 119 11.78 7.02 4.05
CA GLN A 119 12.72 6.87 2.95
C GLN A 119 13.31 8.20 2.47
N ILE A 120 12.50 9.27 2.41
CA ILE A 120 12.89 10.53 1.76
C ILE A 120 12.71 11.77 2.64
N GLY A 121 11.98 11.68 3.75
CA GLY A 121 11.57 12.81 4.58
C GLY A 121 12.74 13.60 5.12
N LYS A 122 13.80 12.94 5.60
CA LYS A 122 15.00 13.64 6.10
C LYS A 122 15.69 14.48 5.01
N LEU A 123 15.84 13.93 3.81
CA LEU A 123 16.49 14.61 2.69
C LEU A 123 15.64 15.76 2.17
N LEU A 124 14.33 15.52 2.05
CA LEU A 124 13.40 16.53 1.58
C LEU A 124 13.23 17.67 2.60
N GLY A 125 13.19 17.35 3.89
CA GLY A 125 13.11 18.32 4.98
C GLY A 125 14.36 19.20 5.11
N ASP A 126 15.56 18.61 5.05
CA ASP A 126 16.81 19.38 5.04
C ASP A 126 16.86 20.32 3.83
N MET A 127 16.46 19.85 2.64
CA MET A 127 16.37 20.70 1.45
C MET A 127 15.32 21.80 1.60
N ALA A 128 14.13 21.49 2.09
CA ALA A 128 13.06 22.46 2.29
C ALA A 128 13.46 23.57 3.27
N SER A 129 14.19 23.23 4.34
CA SER A 129 14.67 24.21 5.32
C SER A 129 15.72 25.20 4.78
N ARG A 130 16.48 24.79 3.75
CA ARG A 130 17.57 25.60 3.18
C ARG A 130 17.15 26.32 1.90
N GLN A 131 16.34 25.65 1.09
CA GLN A 131 15.89 26.13 -0.21
C GLN A 131 14.58 25.43 -0.59
N VAL A 132 13.47 26.03 -0.17
CA VAL A 132 12.12 25.49 -0.35
C VAL A 132 11.77 25.32 -1.84
N GLU A 133 12.24 26.23 -2.71
CA GLU A 133 11.98 26.18 -4.15
C GLU A 133 12.57 24.91 -4.80
N ALA A 134 13.77 24.51 -4.36
CA ALA A 134 14.41 23.29 -4.85
C ALA A 134 13.65 22.03 -4.40
N ALA A 135 13.14 22.02 -3.16
CA ALA A 135 12.30 20.94 -2.66
C ALA A 135 10.98 20.84 -3.44
N CYS A 136 10.31 21.97 -3.67
CA CYS A 136 9.08 22.04 -4.46
C CYS A 136 9.29 21.57 -5.90
N GLU A 137 10.37 21.98 -6.56
CA GLU A 137 10.72 21.55 -7.92
C GLU A 137 10.94 20.03 -8.02
N VAL A 138 11.62 19.43 -7.04
CA VAL A 138 11.82 17.98 -7.00
C VAL A 138 10.49 17.26 -6.82
N VAL A 139 9.64 17.71 -5.90
CA VAL A 139 8.30 17.14 -5.67
C VAL A 139 7.44 17.26 -6.93
N ALA A 140 7.41 18.43 -7.56
CA ALA A 140 6.67 18.69 -8.78
C ALA A 140 7.10 17.78 -9.95
N LYS A 141 8.41 17.60 -10.13
CA LYS A 141 8.97 16.69 -11.14
C LYS A 141 8.59 15.23 -10.89
N ARG A 142 8.49 14.80 -9.64
CA ARG A 142 8.17 13.42 -9.27
C ARG A 142 6.67 13.10 -9.32
N LEU A 143 5.82 14.07 -8.97
CA LEU A 143 4.36 13.92 -9.03
C LEU A 143 3.81 14.02 -10.46
N GLY A 144 4.46 14.81 -11.32
CA GLY A 144 3.96 15.11 -12.65
C GLY A 144 2.64 15.91 -12.63
N ARG A 145 2.07 16.18 -13.81
CA ARG A 145 0.90 17.07 -13.94
C ARG A 145 -0.35 16.58 -13.19
N GLN A 146 -0.61 15.29 -13.21
CA GLN A 146 -1.79 14.72 -12.55
C GLN A 146 -1.64 14.72 -11.02
N GLY A 147 -0.46 14.37 -10.51
CA GLY A 147 -0.18 14.39 -9.08
C GLY A 147 -0.20 15.81 -8.51
N LEU A 148 0.34 16.78 -9.25
CA LEU A 148 0.24 18.20 -8.89
C LEU A 148 -1.20 18.70 -8.84
N ARG A 149 -2.04 18.32 -9.81
CA ARG A 149 -3.47 18.65 -9.79
C ARG A 149 -4.14 18.16 -8.52
N HIS A 150 -3.92 16.89 -8.15
CA HIS A 150 -4.48 16.35 -6.92
C HIS A 150 -3.92 17.00 -5.66
N LEU A 151 -2.64 17.36 -5.64
CA LEU A 151 -2.05 18.08 -4.52
C LEU A 151 -2.71 19.45 -4.33
N VAL A 152 -2.89 20.20 -5.42
CA VAL A 152 -3.61 21.49 -5.37
C VAL A 152 -5.06 21.29 -4.97
N GLU A 153 -5.79 20.35 -5.56
CA GLU A 153 -7.20 20.11 -5.22
C GLU A 153 -7.39 19.71 -3.74
N HIS A 154 -6.44 18.97 -3.18
CA HIS A 154 -6.52 18.49 -1.80
C HIS A 154 -6.13 19.54 -0.77
N PHE A 155 -5.14 20.40 -1.07
CA PHE A 155 -4.59 21.36 -0.11
C PHE A 155 -4.86 22.84 -0.44
N ALA A 156 -5.50 23.16 -1.57
CA ALA A 156 -5.76 24.56 -1.94
C ALA A 156 -6.72 25.27 -0.97
N GLY A 157 -7.65 24.55 -0.35
CA GLY A 157 -8.53 25.11 0.69
C GLY A 157 -7.73 25.62 1.88
N ASP A 158 -6.92 24.73 2.46
CA ASP A 158 -6.06 25.03 3.62
C ASP A 158 -5.08 26.19 3.33
N ILE A 159 -4.50 26.23 2.12
CA ILE A 159 -3.56 27.29 1.71
C ILE A 159 -4.26 28.65 1.53
N LEU A 160 -5.50 28.67 1.02
CA LEU A 160 -6.24 29.91 0.77
C LEU A 160 -6.78 30.52 2.07
N ASP A 161 -7.17 29.69 3.04
CA ASP A 161 -7.59 30.16 4.37
C ASP A 161 -6.42 30.81 5.12
N GLU A 162 -5.22 30.21 5.07
CA GLU A 162 -4.00 30.76 5.70
C GLU A 162 -3.51 32.07 5.02
N MET A 163 -3.81 32.26 3.73
CA MET A 163 -3.49 33.50 2.99
C MET A 163 -4.53 34.61 3.17
N THR A 164 -5.77 34.27 3.58
CA THR A 164 -6.86 35.24 3.75
C THR A 164 -6.81 35.92 5.12
N ASP A 165 -6.25 35.27 6.14
CA ASP A 165 -5.94 35.87 7.44
C ASP A 165 -4.48 35.61 7.86
N PRO A 166 -3.51 36.34 7.27
CA PRO A 166 -2.08 36.14 7.57
C PRO A 166 -1.68 36.55 9.00
N TYR A 167 -2.61 37.08 9.82
CA TYR A 167 -2.35 37.56 11.18
C TYR A 167 -3.33 37.04 12.24
N GLY A 168 -4.30 36.18 11.91
CA GLY A 168 -5.29 35.64 12.86
C GLY A 168 -6.17 36.73 13.51
N LEU A 169 -6.45 37.83 12.80
CA LEU A 169 -7.11 39.01 13.40
C LEU A 169 -8.63 38.85 13.57
N HIS A 170 -9.23 37.76 13.08
CA HIS A 170 -10.66 37.51 13.25
C HIS A 170 -11.10 37.18 14.68
N GLU A 171 -10.18 36.90 15.62
CA GLU A 171 -10.52 36.62 17.04
C GLU A 171 -10.62 37.88 17.94
N LEU A 172 -10.36 39.09 17.43
CA LEU A 172 -10.32 40.31 18.27
C LEU A 172 -11.58 41.18 18.27
N ASN A 173 -12.67 40.77 17.61
CA ASN A 173 -13.91 41.56 17.57
C ASN A 173 -15.05 41.06 18.48
N ASP A 174 -14.80 40.11 19.39
CA ASP A 174 -15.75 39.72 20.44
C ASP A 174 -15.40 40.36 21.81
N VAL A 175 -15.07 41.65 21.82
CA VAL A 175 -14.96 42.43 23.06
C VAL A 175 -15.88 43.66 23.02
N SER A 176 -16.98 43.51 23.75
CA SER A 176 -17.75 44.54 24.46
C SER A 176 -18.48 45.60 23.62
N SER A 177 -19.79 45.41 23.49
CA SER A 177 -20.75 46.51 23.42
C SER A 177 -22.02 46.12 24.18
N ASP A 178 -21.86 45.94 25.49
CA ASP A 178 -22.94 45.93 26.48
C ASP A 178 -22.32 46.52 27.75
N ASP A 179 -22.29 47.85 27.83
CA ASP A 179 -22.24 48.66 29.06
C ASP A 179 -22.10 50.15 28.67
N GLU A 180 -23.23 50.87 28.70
CA GLU A 180 -23.40 52.30 29.04
C GLU A 180 -24.59 52.92 28.27
N GLU A 181 -25.78 52.87 28.89
CA GLU A 181 -26.68 54.03 28.85
C GLU A 181 -27.58 53.99 30.10
N ASP A 182 -27.05 54.50 31.21
CA ASP A 182 -27.86 54.86 32.38
C ASP A 182 -27.78 56.37 32.61
N ALA A 183 -28.92 56.93 33.01
CA ALA A 183 -29.21 58.29 33.46
C ALA A 183 -29.32 59.43 32.43
N LEU A 184 -30.57 59.77 32.10
CA LEU A 184 -31.09 61.14 32.22
C LEU A 184 -32.62 61.10 32.43
N GLN A 185 -33.08 61.29 33.68
CA GLN A 185 -34.45 61.69 33.96
C GLN A 185 -34.66 63.16 33.52
N PRO A 186 -35.90 63.58 33.22
CA PRO A 186 -36.61 64.35 34.25
C PRO A 186 -38.11 64.05 34.40
N GLU A 187 -38.50 64.17 35.67
CA GLU A 187 -39.77 64.52 36.31
C GLU A 187 -41.09 64.73 35.51
N ALA A 188 -42.12 64.07 36.05
CA ALA A 188 -43.42 64.59 36.48
C ALA A 188 -44.49 65.08 35.46
N GLU A 189 -45.68 64.49 35.68
CA GLU A 189 -47.04 65.07 35.73
C GLU A 189 -48.11 64.62 34.71
N LEU A 190 -49.23 64.19 35.31
CA LEU A 190 -50.65 64.24 34.87
C LEU A 190 -51.19 63.14 33.94
N HIS A 191 -51.84 62.14 34.53
CA HIS A 191 -53.31 62.12 34.61
C HIS A 191 -53.86 61.15 35.67
#